data_AF-A0A9P4LFR9-F1
#
_entry.id   AF-A0A9P4LFR9-F1
#
_cell.length_a   1.000
_cell.length_b   1.000
_cell.length_c   1.000
_cell.angle_alpha   90.00
_cell.angle_beta   90.00
_cell.angle_gamma   90.00
#
_symmetry.space_group_name_H-M   'P 1'
#
loop_
_entity.id
_entity.type
_entity.pdbx_description
1 polymer ?
#
loop_
_entity_poly.entity_id
_entity_poly.type
_entity_poly.pdbx_seq_one_letter_code
_entity_poly.pdbx_strand_id
1 'polypeptide(L)'
;AKRPLTTAEICCALAVESDEAELDPEHKTDVEDLVSVCAGLVVVDQESAVIRLVHYTTQEYFERTSSYFHPAAQLLIAETCLTYLSSSV
;
A
#
# COMPACT_ATOMS: atom_id res chain seq x y z
N ALA A 1 8.13 -11.92 -5.46
CA ALA A 1 8.69 -12.06 -4.11
C ALA A 1 7.78 -11.34 -3.12
N LYS A 2 7.56 -11.87 -1.90
CA LYS A 2 6.75 -11.21 -0.86
C LYS A 2 7.71 -10.52 0.13
N ARG A 3 7.75 -9.19 0.11
CA ARG A 3 8.46 -8.37 1.09
C ARG A 3 7.63 -7.11 1.39
N PRO A 4 7.89 -6.41 2.50
CA PRO A 4 7.31 -5.09 2.72
C PRO A 4 7.66 -4.15 1.57
N LEU A 5 6.69 -3.33 1.18
CA LEU A 5 6.91 -2.20 0.28
C LEU A 5 7.51 -1.04 1.08
N THR A 6 8.42 -0.33 0.46
CA THR A 6 8.88 0.96 0.96
C THR A 6 7.75 1.99 0.87
N THR A 7 7.85 3.06 1.64
CA THR A 7 6.93 4.21 1.58
C THR A 7 6.80 4.76 0.16
N ALA A 8 7.93 4.91 -0.55
CA ALA A 8 7.93 5.35 -1.94
C ALA A 8 7.18 4.39 -2.87
N GLU A 9 7.37 3.07 -2.71
CA GLU A 9 6.69 2.04 -3.50
C GLU A 9 5.17 2.02 -3.22
N ILE A 10 4.76 2.17 -1.96
CA ILE A 10 3.34 2.24 -1.60
C ILE A 10 2.69 3.51 -2.17
N CYS A 11 3.35 4.67 -2.06
CA CYS A 11 2.82 5.91 -2.63
C CYS A 11 2.67 5.81 -4.14
N CYS A 12 3.63 5.16 -4.83
CA CYS A 12 3.48 4.88 -6.26
C CYS A 12 2.33 3.90 -6.55
N ALA A 13 2.19 2.82 -5.76
CA ALA A 13 1.12 1.84 -5.96
C ALA A 13 -0.28 2.45 -5.76
N LEU A 14 -0.42 3.44 -4.87
CA LEU A 14 -1.66 4.17 -4.64
C LEU A 14 -2.02 5.15 -5.77
N ALA A 15 -1.03 5.58 -6.57
CA ALA A 15 -1.24 6.45 -7.73
C ALA A 15 -1.63 5.67 -9.00
N VAL A 16 -1.72 4.34 -8.93
CA VAL A 16 -2.08 3.51 -10.08
C VAL A 16 -3.61 3.53 -10.25
N GLU A 17 -4.07 4.11 -11.35
CA GLU A 17 -5.46 4.09 -11.76
C GLU A 17 -5.69 3.06 -12.87
N SER A 18 -6.81 2.32 -12.79
CA SER A 18 -7.10 1.21 -13.72
C SER A 18 -7.49 1.65 -15.13
N ASP A 19 -7.85 2.92 -15.30
CA ASP A 19 -8.34 3.54 -16.53
C ASP A 19 -7.34 4.54 -17.14
N GLU A 20 -6.22 4.81 -16.48
CA GLU A 20 -5.16 5.68 -16.97
C GLU A 20 -4.00 4.86 -17.58
N ALA A 21 -3.52 5.31 -18.74
CA ALA A 21 -2.45 4.63 -19.46
C ALA A 21 -1.06 4.91 -18.87
N GLU A 22 -0.91 6.01 -18.14
CA GLU A 22 0.35 6.47 -17.53
C GLU A 22 0.11 6.82 -16.06
N LEU A 23 1.15 6.72 -15.25
CA LEU A 23 1.07 7.12 -13.84
C LEU A 23 1.12 8.64 -13.75
N ASP A 24 0.06 9.25 -13.26
CA ASP A 24 0.06 10.68 -12.97
C ASP A 24 0.86 10.96 -11.68
N PRO A 25 1.99 11.68 -11.74
CA PRO A 25 2.74 12.08 -10.56
C PRO A 25 1.94 12.99 -9.61
N GLU A 26 0.89 13.67 -10.09
CA GLU A 26 0.00 14.50 -9.26
C GLU A 26 -0.94 13.65 -8.37
N HIS A 27 -1.22 12.40 -8.76
CA HIS A 27 -2.02 11.46 -7.95
C HIS A 27 -1.21 10.74 -6.86
N LYS A 28 0.11 10.99 -6.78
CA LYS A 28 0.94 10.37 -5.74
C LYS A 28 0.62 10.95 -4.37
N THR A 29 0.11 10.09 -3.48
CA THR A 29 -0.15 10.44 -2.08
C THR A 29 1.16 10.63 -1.30
N ASP A 30 1.23 11.66 -0.46
CA ASP A 30 2.34 11.86 0.46
C ASP A 30 2.31 10.89 1.64
N VAL A 31 3.50 10.54 2.15
CA VAL A 31 3.62 9.58 3.27
C VAL A 31 2.92 10.10 4.53
N GLU A 32 2.94 11.42 4.75
CA GLU A 32 2.26 12.05 5.89
C GLU A 32 0.74 11.88 5.81
N ASP A 33 0.16 12.04 4.61
CA ASP A 33 -1.26 11.81 4.37
C ASP A 33 -1.62 10.34 4.61
N LEU A 34 -0.79 9.42 4.14
CA LEU A 34 -1.00 7.98 4.35
C LEU A 34 -1.06 7.62 5.84
N VAL A 35 -0.12 8.15 6.64
CA VAL A 35 -0.11 7.93 8.09
C VAL A 35 -1.31 8.60 8.74
N SER A 36 -1.68 9.80 8.29
CA SER A 36 -2.80 10.59 8.80
C SER A 36 -4.14 9.88 8.59
N VAL A 37 -4.43 9.39 7.37
CA VAL A 37 -5.69 8.67 7.07
C VAL A 37 -5.80 7.34 7.84
N CYS A 38 -4.67 6.75 8.21
CA CYS A 38 -4.62 5.54 9.03
C CYS A 38 -4.85 5.82 10.53
N ALA A 39 -5.03 7.07 10.94
CA ALA A 39 -5.44 7.47 12.30
C ALA A 39 -4.63 6.81 13.44
N GLY A 40 -3.31 6.65 13.24
CA GLY A 40 -2.40 6.06 14.24
C GLY A 40 -2.36 4.53 14.26
N LEU A 41 -3.02 3.83 13.31
CA LEU A 41 -2.90 2.38 13.16
C LEU A 41 -1.56 1.95 12.58
N VAL A 42 -0.94 2.83 11.80
CA VAL A 42 0.35 2.60 11.15
C VAL A 42 1.37 3.65 11.58
N VAL A 43 2.64 3.28 11.49
CA VAL A 43 3.80 4.15 11.70
C VAL A 43 4.84 3.84 10.63
N VAL A 44 5.67 4.83 10.29
CA VAL A 44 6.82 4.64 9.40
C VAL A 44 8.04 4.25 10.22
N ASP A 45 8.67 3.14 9.84
CA ASP A 45 10.02 2.83 10.29
C ASP A 45 11.01 3.64 9.46
N GLN A 46 11.71 4.58 10.11
CA GLN A 46 12.63 5.51 9.44
C GLN A 46 13.92 4.84 8.97
N GLU A 47 14.34 3.73 9.58
CA GLU A 47 15.57 3.03 9.17
C GLU A 47 15.36 2.23 7.88
N SER A 48 14.22 1.56 7.78
CA SER A 48 13.89 0.70 6.64
C SER A 48 12.98 1.36 5.60
N ALA A 49 12.45 2.55 5.90
CA ALA A 49 11.49 3.29 5.09
C ALA A 49 10.23 2.48 4.73
N VAL A 50 9.74 1.64 5.65
CA VAL A 50 8.52 0.83 5.45
C VAL A 50 7.41 1.25 6.41
N ILE A 51 6.16 0.98 6.01
CA ILE A 51 5.00 1.16 6.88
C ILE A 51 4.80 -0.10 7.71
N ARG A 52 4.63 0.07 9.02
CA ARG A 52 4.33 -1.01 9.97
C ARG A 52 3.12 -0.66 10.81
N LEU A 53 2.47 -1.68 11.38
CA LEU A 53 1.41 -1.45 12.35
C LEU A 53 2.00 -0.94 13.68
N VAL A 54 1.23 -0.09 14.36
CA VAL A 54 1.68 0.62 15.57
C VAL A 54 2.10 -0.31 16.71
N HIS A 55 1.51 -1.51 16.78
CA HIS A 55 1.79 -2.51 17.82
C HIS A 55 1.62 -3.94 17.28
N TYR A 56 2.33 -4.91 17.87
CA TYR A 56 2.31 -6.30 17.40
C TYR A 56 0.93 -6.96 17.54
N THR A 57 0.13 -6.57 18.53
CA THR A 57 -1.25 -7.08 18.70
C THR A 57 -2.18 -6.58 17.58
N THR A 58 -1.95 -5.37 17.06
CA THR A 58 -2.66 -4.86 15.89
C THR A 58 -2.34 -5.70 14.66
N GLN A 59 -1.05 -6.07 14.49
CA GLN A 59 -0.63 -6.99 13.44
C GLN A 59 -1.30 -8.35 13.55
N GLU A 60 -1.29 -8.97 14.73
CA GLU A 60 -1.96 -10.26 14.95
C GLU A 60 -3.46 -10.19 14.61
N TYR A 61 -4.13 -9.10 15.02
CA TYR A 61 -5.55 -8.88 14.73
C TYR A 61 -5.82 -8.81 13.23
N PHE A 62 -5.02 -8.04 12.48
CA PHE A 62 -5.18 -7.93 11.03
C PHE A 62 -4.84 -9.25 10.32
N GLU A 63 -3.78 -9.95 10.73
CA GLU A 63 -3.41 -11.24 10.12
C GLU A 63 -4.52 -12.29 10.29
N ARG A 64 -5.20 -12.31 11.45
CA ARG A 64 -6.31 -13.23 11.72
C ARG A 64 -7.60 -12.87 10.99
N THR A 65 -7.80 -11.58 10.67
CA THR A 65 -9.10 -11.09 10.16
C THR A 65 -9.04 -10.56 8.73
N SER A 66 -7.85 -10.46 8.13
CA SER A 66 -7.63 -9.87 6.80
C SER A 66 -8.45 -10.57 5.70
N SER A 67 -8.51 -11.91 5.72
CA SER A 67 -9.29 -12.68 4.74
C SER A 67 -10.80 -12.49 4.89
N TYR A 68 -11.28 -12.15 6.09
CA TYR A 68 -12.68 -11.85 6.34
C TYR A 68 -13.05 -10.44 5.89
N PHE A 69 -12.24 -9.43 6.23
CA PHE A 69 -12.54 -8.04 5.90
C PHE A 69 -12.30 -7.71 4.42
N HIS A 70 -11.28 -8.30 3.79
CA HIS A 70 -10.96 -8.02 2.39
C HIS A 70 -10.54 -9.30 1.65
N PRO A 71 -11.50 -10.18 1.32
CA PRO A 71 -11.21 -11.42 0.59
C PRO A 71 -10.60 -11.17 -0.80
N ALA A 72 -10.89 -10.02 -1.41
CA ALA A 72 -10.34 -9.61 -2.71
C ALA A 72 -8.99 -8.86 -2.61
N ALA A 73 -8.41 -8.66 -1.42
CA ALA A 73 -7.20 -7.85 -1.27
C ALA A 73 -6.03 -8.33 -2.15
N GLN A 74 -5.79 -9.64 -2.21
CA GLN A 74 -4.71 -10.20 -3.02
C GLN A 74 -4.96 -10.02 -4.53
N LEU A 75 -6.23 -10.09 -4.95
CA LEU A 75 -6.61 -9.84 -6.35
C LEU A 75 -6.38 -8.38 -6.71
N LEU A 76 -6.86 -7.44 -5.88
CA LEU A 76 -6.66 -6.00 -6.08
C LEU A 76 -5.18 -5.64 -6.15
N ILE A 77 -4.35 -6.14 -5.23
CA ILE A 77 -2.91 -5.90 -5.25
C ILE A 77 -2.28 -6.44 -6.55
N ALA A 78 -2.69 -7.62 -7.01
CA ALA A 78 -2.18 -8.22 -8.24
C ALA A 78 -2.60 -7.40 -9.47
N GLU A 79 -3.86 -6.96 -9.55
CA GLU A 79 -4.38 -6.10 -10.60
C GLU A 79 -3.62 -4.77 -10.65
N THR A 80 -3.45 -4.09 -9.52
CA THR A 80 -2.66 -2.86 -9.43
C THR A 80 -1.23 -3.07 -9.93
N CYS A 81 -0.57 -4.17 -9.54
CA CYS A 81 0.77 -4.49 -10.03
C CYS A 81 0.79 -4.72 -11.54
N LEU A 82 -0.22 -5.40 -12.09
CA LEU A 82 -0.33 -5.65 -13.53
C LEU A 82 -0.57 -4.34 -14.30
N THR A 83 -1.47 -3.48 -13.83
CA THR A 83 -1.73 -2.16 -14.40
C THR A 83 -0.48 -1.29 -14.40
N TYR A 84 0.25 -1.26 -13.27
CA TYR A 84 1.53 -0.56 -13.17
C TYR A 84 2.56 -1.07 -14.20
N LEU A 85 2.65 -2.40 -14.38
CA LEU A 85 3.59 -3.01 -15.33
C LEU A 85 3.16 -2.82 -16.79
N SER A 86 1.86 -2.67 -17.08
CA SER A 86 1.35 -2.43 -18.43
C SER A 86 1.38 -0.97 -18.86
N SER A 87 1.34 -0.03 -17.91
CA SER A 87 1.46 1.42 -18.15
C SER A 87 2.92 1.88 -18.31
N SER A 88 3.89 1.05 -17.90
CA SER A 88 5.33 1.37 -18.00
C SER A 88 5.97 0.89 -19.33
N VAL A 89 5.21 0.89 -20.43
CA VAL A 89 5.67 0.62 -21.80
C VAL A 89 5.73 1.88 -22.63
#